data_AF-A0A381Q3A8-F1
#
_entry.id   AF-A0A381Q3A8-F1
#
_cell.length_a   1.000
_cell.length_b   1.000
_cell.length_c   1.000
_cell.angle_alpha   90.00
_cell.angle_beta   90.00
_cell.angle_gamma   90.00
#
_symmetry.space_group_name_H-M   'P 1'
#
loop_
_entity.id
_entity.type
_entity.pdbx_description
1 polymer ?
#
loop_
_entity_poly.entity_id
_entity_poly.type
_entity_poly.pdbx_seq_one_letter_code
_entity_poly.pdbx_strand_id
1 'polypeptide(L)'
;MNLEKRLQWFFERKLIMLFLWEERFLNPLIADELQRLTASGLLEDEDTLHLMEKILPDLTTQLPTGMYFPVPISRALKQENDFTSELAMRFHYDFIRIDQQQKWCLREKYISGKVLALFESNLFFEKESELYFVEYWSDHRWDKCYLECEITPMRALAIELVQEEFKLQLNNQQTDSLDLDSFRIDKKERCFVLSQTYGEVMLADAPRFWLLNHLDESGSYFVFGDRHFPLTFSG
;
A
#
# COMPACT_ATOMS: atom_id res chain seq x y z
N MET A 1 -16.00 22.49 2.83
CA MET A 1 -15.93 21.02 2.89
C MET A 1 -15.19 20.70 4.18
N ASN A 2 -15.65 19.76 5.01
CA ASN A 2 -14.90 19.41 6.22
C ASN A 2 -13.59 18.68 5.84
N LEU A 3 -12.60 18.72 6.75
CA LEU A 3 -11.25 18.23 6.50
C LEU A 3 -11.21 16.77 6.00
N GLU A 4 -11.97 15.87 6.61
CA GLU A 4 -12.05 14.45 6.19
C GLU A 4 -12.47 14.30 4.73
N LYS A 5 -13.53 15.01 4.28
CA LYS A 5 -13.95 14.98 2.88
C LYS A 5 -12.89 15.57 1.96
N ARG A 6 -12.12 16.57 2.43
CA ARG A 6 -11.01 17.13 1.66
C ARG A 6 -9.88 16.13 1.50
N LEU A 7 -9.52 15.41 2.56
CA LEU A 7 -8.50 14.36 2.54
C LEU A 7 -8.93 13.21 1.61
N GLN A 8 -10.18 12.77 1.71
CA GLN A 8 -10.74 11.77 0.79
C GLN A 8 -10.70 12.24 -0.66
N TRP A 9 -11.05 13.51 -0.91
CA TRP A 9 -11.03 14.10 -2.25
C TRP A 9 -9.61 14.14 -2.86
N PHE A 10 -8.58 14.37 -2.04
CA PHE A 10 -7.18 14.27 -2.48
C PHE A 10 -6.78 12.82 -2.75
N PHE A 11 -7.20 11.88 -1.88
CA PHE A 11 -6.93 10.46 -2.03
C PHE A 11 -7.50 9.86 -3.32
N GLU A 12 -8.75 10.22 -3.67
CA GLU A 12 -9.39 9.83 -4.94
C GLU A 12 -8.59 10.30 -6.18
N ARG A 13 -7.75 11.32 -6.02
CA ARG A 13 -6.84 11.86 -7.05
C ARG A 13 -5.41 11.32 -6.94
N LYS A 14 -5.20 10.32 -6.08
CA LYS A 14 -3.89 9.75 -5.76
C LYS A 14 -2.89 10.77 -5.20
N LEU A 15 -3.39 11.74 -4.44
CA LEU A 15 -2.59 12.71 -3.69
C LEU A 15 -2.76 12.37 -2.20
N ILE A 16 -1.81 11.65 -1.61
CA ILE A 16 -1.91 11.18 -0.23
C ILE A 16 -1.25 12.20 0.70
N MET A 17 -2.01 12.70 1.67
CA MET A 17 -1.51 13.68 2.63
C MET A 17 -0.96 12.96 3.86
N LEU A 18 0.32 13.16 4.15
CA LEU A 18 0.99 12.56 5.31
C LEU A 18 1.46 13.64 6.29
N PHE A 19 1.30 13.35 7.58
CA PHE A 19 1.63 14.26 8.67
C PHE A 19 2.69 13.61 9.56
N LEU A 20 3.82 14.28 9.74
CA LEU A 20 4.84 13.84 10.67
C LEU A 20 4.41 14.18 12.10
N TRP A 21 4.13 13.16 12.89
CA TRP A 21 3.90 13.30 14.33
C TRP A 21 4.99 12.52 15.08
N GLU A 22 5.70 13.24 15.95
CA GLU A 22 6.94 12.74 16.56
C GLU A 22 7.93 12.25 15.49
N GLU A 23 8.15 10.94 15.42
CA GLU A 23 9.10 10.30 14.50
C GLU A 23 8.40 9.46 13.42
N ARG A 24 7.07 9.54 13.27
CA ARG A 24 6.29 8.71 12.31
C ARG A 24 5.39 9.54 11.40
N PHE A 25 5.34 9.16 10.13
CA PHE A 25 4.35 9.72 9.19
C PHE A 25 3.01 9.01 9.35
N LEU A 26 1.97 9.81 9.59
CA LEU A 26 0.60 9.36 9.78
C LEU A 26 -0.28 9.79 8.60
N ASN A 27 -1.12 8.86 8.14
CA ASN A 27 -2.18 9.04 7.18
C ASN A 27 -3.51 9.35 7.90
N PRO A 28 -4.07 10.55 7.75
CA PRO A 28 -5.30 10.95 8.44
C PRO A 28 -6.55 10.23 7.92
N LEU A 29 -6.46 9.36 6.92
CA LEU A 29 -7.55 8.48 6.49
C LEU A 29 -7.68 7.21 7.35
N ILE A 30 -6.68 6.92 8.19
CA ILE A 30 -6.68 5.77 9.08
C ILE A 30 -7.18 6.20 10.44
N ALA A 31 -8.22 5.53 10.96
CA ALA A 31 -8.96 5.99 12.14
C ALA A 31 -8.04 6.21 13.37
N ASP A 32 -7.18 5.23 13.65
CA ASP A 32 -6.25 5.31 14.78
C ASP A 32 -5.19 6.42 14.60
N GLU A 33 -4.74 6.64 13.36
CA GLU A 33 -3.77 7.69 13.02
C GLU A 33 -4.42 9.08 13.04
N LEU A 34 -5.67 9.20 12.57
CA LEU A 34 -6.48 10.41 12.64
C LEU A 34 -6.72 10.84 14.08
N GLN A 35 -7.03 9.89 14.97
CA GLN A 35 -7.22 10.19 16.40
C GLN A 35 -5.94 10.78 17.02
N ARG A 36 -4.77 10.22 16.68
CA ARG A 36 -3.46 10.75 17.13
C ARG A 36 -3.20 12.14 16.58
N LEU A 37 -3.45 12.36 15.29
CA LEU A 37 -3.25 13.65 14.65
C LEU A 37 -4.16 14.73 15.23
N THR A 38 -5.43 14.41 15.50
CA THR A 38 -6.38 15.30 16.16
C THR A 38 -5.92 15.65 17.58
N ALA A 39 -5.51 14.65 18.36
CA ALA A 39 -5.01 14.87 19.72
C ALA A 39 -3.73 15.73 19.76
N SER A 40 -2.94 15.70 18.67
CA SER A 40 -1.68 16.44 18.58
C SER A 40 -1.83 17.93 18.26
N GLY A 41 -2.99 18.38 17.77
CA GLY A 41 -3.17 19.75 17.30
C GLY A 41 -2.68 20.02 15.87
N LEU A 42 -2.12 19.02 15.17
CA LEU A 42 -1.53 19.19 13.83
C LEU A 42 -2.56 19.45 12.73
N LEU A 43 -3.82 19.01 12.93
CA LEU A 43 -4.89 19.20 11.95
C LEU A 43 -5.65 20.52 12.16
N GLU A 44 -5.41 21.19 13.29
CA GLU A 44 -6.03 22.45 13.69
C GLU A 44 -5.18 23.68 13.33
N ASP A 45 -3.95 23.49 12.82
CA ASP A 45 -3.07 24.57 12.38
C ASP A 45 -3.70 25.35 11.22
N GLU A 46 -3.99 26.64 11.45
CA GLU A 46 -4.74 27.50 10.52
C GLU A 46 -4.09 27.57 9.13
N ASP A 47 -2.76 27.63 9.07
CA ASP A 47 -2.03 27.74 7.81
C ASP A 47 -2.05 26.44 7.01
N THR A 48 -1.93 25.30 7.70
CA THR A 48 -2.02 23.98 7.10
C THR A 48 -3.44 23.71 6.60
N LEU A 49 -4.46 24.11 7.37
CA LEU A 49 -5.85 24.07 6.92
C LEU A 49 -6.08 24.98 5.70
N HIS A 50 -5.58 26.20 5.73
CA HIS A 50 -5.69 27.13 4.60
C HIS A 50 -5.06 26.57 3.33
N LEU A 51 -3.84 26.02 3.44
CA LEU A 51 -3.15 25.32 2.36
C LEU A 51 -4.01 24.19 1.78
N MET A 52 -4.51 23.29 2.60
CA MET A 52 -5.27 22.10 2.15
C MET A 52 -6.66 22.44 1.60
N GLU A 53 -7.33 23.46 2.16
CA GLU A 53 -8.71 23.78 1.78
C GLU A 53 -8.81 24.71 0.57
N LYS A 54 -7.83 25.62 0.42
CA LYS A 54 -7.88 26.73 -0.55
C LYS A 54 -6.81 26.63 -1.62
N ILE A 55 -5.56 26.33 -1.23
CA ILE A 55 -4.41 26.51 -2.13
C ILE A 55 -4.13 25.25 -2.95
N LEU A 56 -3.87 24.11 -2.29
CA LEU A 56 -3.58 22.84 -2.97
C LEU A 56 -4.67 22.41 -3.96
N PRO A 57 -5.98 22.55 -3.67
CA PRO A 57 -7.04 22.17 -4.59
C PRO A 57 -6.92 22.80 -5.98
N ASP A 58 -6.52 24.08 -6.05
CA ASP A 58 -6.45 24.85 -7.30
C ASP A 58 -5.34 24.38 -8.25
N LEU A 59 -4.34 23.67 -7.73
CA LEU A 59 -3.18 23.18 -8.49
C LEU A 59 -3.17 21.67 -8.67
N THR A 60 -4.18 20.95 -8.17
CA THR A 60 -4.22 19.48 -8.25
C THR A 60 -4.03 18.90 -9.65
N THR A 61 -4.47 19.59 -10.69
CA THR A 61 -4.29 19.14 -12.08
C THR A 61 -2.85 19.26 -12.59
N GLN A 62 -2.00 20.00 -11.88
CA GLN A 62 -0.59 20.24 -12.21
C GLN A 62 0.35 19.42 -11.30
N LEU A 63 -0.18 18.85 -10.22
CA LEU A 63 0.56 18.06 -9.25
C LEU A 63 0.60 16.59 -9.68
N PRO A 64 1.78 15.95 -9.69
CA PRO A 64 1.87 14.51 -9.91
C PRO A 64 1.23 13.74 -8.76
N THR A 65 0.86 12.50 -9.03
CA THR A 65 0.42 11.56 -8.00
C THR A 65 1.55 11.26 -7.01
N GLY A 66 1.20 10.90 -5.78
CA GLY A 66 2.17 10.56 -4.74
C GLY A 66 1.78 11.07 -3.37
N MET A 67 2.77 11.15 -2.49
CA MET A 67 2.62 11.62 -1.12
C MET A 67 3.04 13.08 -1.02
N TYR A 68 2.26 13.86 -0.27
CA TYR A 68 2.51 15.27 0.02
C TYR A 68 2.51 15.48 1.53
N PHE A 69 3.30 16.46 1.98
CA PHE A 69 3.46 16.76 3.40
C PHE A 69 2.96 18.18 3.72
N PRO A 70 1.69 18.37 4.12
CA PRO A 70 1.08 19.69 4.24
C PRO A 70 1.78 20.63 5.22
N VAL A 71 2.26 20.11 6.36
CA VAL A 71 2.92 20.90 7.41
C VAL A 71 4.22 21.57 6.93
N PRO A 72 5.20 20.86 6.34
CA PRO A 72 6.39 21.53 5.82
C PRO A 72 6.08 22.43 4.62
N ILE A 73 5.07 22.10 3.79
CA ILE A 73 4.61 22.96 2.69
C ILE A 73 4.08 24.30 3.23
N SER A 74 3.20 24.28 4.25
CA SER A 74 2.62 25.51 4.83
C SER A 74 3.69 26.39 5.46
N ARG A 75 4.69 25.77 6.11
CA ARG A 75 5.86 26.49 6.64
C ARG A 75 6.72 27.15 5.57
N ALA A 76 6.97 26.46 4.45
CA ALA A 76 7.72 27.03 3.33
C ALA A 76 6.94 28.18 2.68
N LEU A 77 5.62 28.03 2.52
CA LEU A 77 4.76 29.09 1.99
C LEU A 77 4.77 30.36 2.85
N LYS A 78 4.98 30.28 4.17
CA LYS A 78 5.15 31.49 5.00
C LYS A 78 6.44 32.27 4.70
N GLN A 79 7.46 31.59 4.16
CA GLN A 79 8.76 32.17 3.85
C GLN A 79 8.83 32.69 2.41
N GLU A 80 7.96 32.17 1.54
CA GLU A 80 7.85 32.56 0.14
C GLU A 80 6.57 33.39 -0.07
N ASN A 81 6.51 34.20 -1.13
CA ASN A 81 5.34 35.06 -1.33
C ASN A 81 4.17 34.35 -2.02
N ASP A 82 4.45 33.36 -2.87
CA ASP A 82 3.45 32.71 -3.71
C ASP A 82 3.57 31.18 -3.64
N PHE A 83 2.43 30.50 -3.65
CA PHE A 83 2.40 29.05 -3.77
C PHE A 83 2.55 28.63 -5.24
N THR A 84 3.48 27.71 -5.50
CA THR A 84 3.78 27.19 -6.84
C THR A 84 3.81 25.67 -6.85
N SER A 85 3.65 25.07 -8.04
CA SER A 85 3.82 23.63 -8.21
C SER A 85 5.23 23.19 -7.77
N GLU A 86 6.24 24.01 -8.06
CA GLU A 86 7.63 23.78 -7.70
C GLU A 86 7.83 23.76 -6.17
N LEU A 87 7.14 24.63 -5.43
CA LEU A 87 7.17 24.60 -3.97
C LEU A 87 6.58 23.30 -3.44
N ALA A 88 5.41 22.89 -3.94
CA ALA A 88 4.78 21.63 -3.55
C ALA A 88 5.68 20.42 -3.84
N MET A 89 6.34 20.40 -5.00
CA MET A 89 7.22 19.33 -5.43
C MET A 89 8.47 19.13 -4.56
N ARG A 90 8.88 20.15 -3.78
CA ARG A 90 9.98 19.99 -2.80
C ARG A 90 9.57 19.10 -1.62
N PHE A 91 8.27 18.96 -1.39
CA PHE A 91 7.68 18.18 -0.31
C PHE A 91 6.74 17.11 -0.88
N HIS A 92 7.13 16.56 -2.02
CA HIS A 92 6.47 15.45 -2.68
C HIS A 92 7.37 14.22 -2.67
N TYR A 93 6.76 13.05 -2.54
CA TYR A 93 7.43 11.76 -2.71
C TYR A 93 6.62 10.88 -3.65
N ASP A 94 7.28 10.32 -4.66
CA ASP A 94 6.67 9.43 -5.65
C ASP A 94 6.26 8.11 -5.00
N PHE A 95 5.21 7.48 -5.55
CA PHE A 95 4.94 6.09 -5.21
C PHE A 95 6.07 5.18 -5.68
N ILE A 96 6.34 4.13 -4.90
CA ILE A 96 7.13 3.00 -5.39
C ILE A 96 6.22 2.20 -6.33
N ARG A 97 6.60 2.08 -7.60
CA ARG A 97 5.79 1.40 -8.60
C ARG A 97 6.16 -0.08 -8.69
N ILE A 98 5.15 -0.92 -8.84
CA ILE A 98 5.32 -2.36 -9.07
C ILE A 98 4.61 -2.75 -10.35
N ASP A 99 5.38 -3.29 -11.30
CA ASP A 99 4.87 -3.71 -12.59
C ASP A 99 4.23 -5.11 -12.58
N GLN A 100 3.59 -5.49 -13.69
CA GLN A 100 3.03 -6.83 -13.90
C GLN A 100 4.01 -8.01 -13.67
N GLN A 101 5.32 -7.80 -13.62
CA GLN A 101 6.34 -8.82 -13.33
C GLN A 101 6.82 -8.78 -11.87
N GLN A 102 6.13 -8.02 -11.01
CA GLN A 102 6.54 -7.72 -9.63
C GLN A 102 7.94 -7.07 -9.54
N LYS A 103 8.35 -6.29 -10.56
CA LYS A 103 9.57 -5.47 -10.44
C LYS A 103 9.24 -4.13 -9.82
N TRP A 104 10.11 -3.71 -8.91
CA TRP A 104 9.97 -2.49 -8.14
C TRP A 104 10.76 -1.37 -8.82
N CYS A 105 10.17 -0.20 -8.97
CA CYS A 105 10.88 0.99 -9.43
C CYS A 105 10.46 2.25 -8.69
N LEU A 106 11.40 3.18 -8.58
CA LEU A 106 11.18 4.52 -8.05
C LEU A 106 11.87 5.51 -8.97
N ARG A 107 11.14 6.50 -9.50
CA ARG A 107 11.66 7.50 -10.45
C ARG A 107 12.40 6.85 -11.63
N GLU A 108 11.76 5.86 -12.25
CA GLU A 108 12.29 5.09 -13.39
C GLU A 108 13.59 4.31 -13.11
N LYS A 109 13.97 4.15 -11.84
CA LYS A 109 15.10 3.32 -11.42
C LYS A 109 14.60 2.06 -10.76
N TYR A 110 15.07 0.92 -11.26
CA TYR A 110 14.77 -0.38 -10.65
C TYR A 110 15.39 -0.49 -9.26
N ILE A 111 14.58 -0.96 -8.31
CA ILE A 111 15.00 -1.31 -6.96
C ILE A 111 15.30 -2.81 -6.95
N SER A 112 16.50 -3.18 -6.50
CA SER A 112 16.96 -4.56 -6.50
C SER A 112 18.00 -4.81 -5.39
N GLY A 113 18.36 -6.08 -5.18
CA GLY A 113 19.37 -6.48 -4.21
C GLY A 113 18.98 -6.11 -2.79
N LYS A 114 19.92 -5.55 -2.02
CA LYS A 114 19.74 -5.25 -0.58
C LYS A 114 18.62 -4.24 -0.32
N VAL A 115 18.42 -3.27 -1.21
CA VAL A 115 17.35 -2.26 -1.04
C VAL A 115 15.99 -2.91 -1.22
N LEU A 116 15.83 -3.78 -2.22
CA LEU A 116 14.59 -4.54 -2.39
C LEU A 116 14.32 -5.45 -1.18
N ALA A 117 15.32 -6.19 -0.70
CA ALA A 117 15.17 -7.05 0.46
C ALA A 117 14.77 -6.27 1.74
N LEU A 118 15.31 -5.06 1.91
CA LEU A 118 14.90 -4.15 2.99
C LEU A 118 13.43 -3.76 2.83
N PHE A 119 13.01 -3.36 1.64
CA PHE A 119 11.63 -2.94 1.37
C PHE A 119 10.65 -4.09 1.54
N GLU A 120 10.95 -5.28 1.00
CA GLU A 120 10.11 -6.47 1.19
C GLU A 120 9.97 -6.83 2.66
N SER A 121 11.05 -6.79 3.45
CA SER A 121 11.00 -7.10 4.89
C SER A 121 10.20 -6.07 5.72
N ASN A 122 9.92 -4.90 5.15
CA ASN A 122 9.20 -3.80 5.77
C ASN A 122 7.93 -3.45 4.98
N LEU A 123 7.38 -4.43 4.26
CA LEU A 123 6.19 -4.29 3.44
C LEU A 123 4.93 -4.62 4.26
N PHE A 124 3.98 -3.70 4.23
CA PHE A 124 2.72 -3.76 4.96
C PHE A 124 1.54 -3.44 4.03
N PHE A 125 0.34 -3.71 4.55
CA PHE A 125 -0.93 -3.42 3.89
C PHE A 125 -1.84 -2.65 4.84
N GLU A 126 -2.47 -1.60 4.33
CA GLU A 126 -3.39 -0.73 5.06
C GLU A 126 -4.81 -1.03 4.56
N LYS A 127 -5.62 -1.70 5.38
CA LYS A 127 -6.92 -2.25 4.95
C LYS A 127 -7.92 -1.16 4.56
N GLU A 128 -7.91 -0.06 5.29
CA GLU A 128 -8.86 1.04 5.14
C GLU A 128 -8.64 1.83 3.85
N SER A 129 -7.39 1.92 3.38
CA SER A 129 -7.04 2.57 2.12
C SER A 129 -6.79 1.57 0.98
N GLU A 130 -6.75 0.27 1.28
CA GLU A 130 -6.37 -0.81 0.36
C GLU A 130 -4.99 -0.60 -0.30
N LEU A 131 -4.08 0.09 0.39
CA LEU A 131 -2.76 0.38 -0.14
C LEU A 131 -1.68 -0.46 0.52
N TYR A 132 -0.72 -0.86 -0.29
CA TYR A 132 0.55 -1.37 0.19
C TYR A 132 1.50 -0.21 0.49
N PHE A 133 2.31 -0.37 1.52
CA PHE A 133 3.34 0.60 1.88
C PHE A 133 4.57 -0.09 2.44
N VAL A 134 5.70 0.59 2.32
CA VAL A 134 6.93 0.23 3.02
C VAL A 134 7.14 1.24 4.15
N GLU A 135 7.37 0.76 5.37
CA GLU A 135 7.70 1.60 6.52
C GLU A 135 9.00 1.13 7.19
N TYR A 136 10.01 1.99 7.24
CA TYR A 136 11.34 1.62 7.76
C TYR A 136 12.00 2.78 8.47
N TRP A 137 12.90 2.47 9.42
CA TRP A 137 13.68 3.49 10.11
C TRP A 137 14.76 4.08 9.18
N SER A 138 14.75 5.40 9.06
CA SER A 138 15.68 6.18 8.23
C SER A 138 16.22 7.34 9.05
N ASP A 139 17.51 7.26 9.39
CA ASP A 139 18.27 8.17 10.26
C ASP A 139 17.62 8.44 11.62
N HIS A 140 16.58 9.26 11.65
CA HIS A 140 15.92 9.82 12.84
C HIS A 140 14.39 9.72 12.81
N ARG A 141 13.81 9.02 11.82
CA ARG A 141 12.35 8.85 11.72
C ARG A 141 11.99 7.55 11.00
N TRP A 142 10.75 7.11 11.17
CA TRP A 142 10.13 6.10 10.32
C TRP A 142 9.63 6.76 9.03
N ASP A 143 10.25 6.37 7.92
CA ASP A 143 9.82 6.79 6.59
C ASP A 143 8.69 5.87 6.13
N LYS A 144 7.64 6.42 5.52
CA LYS A 144 6.48 5.68 5.01
C LYS A 144 6.32 6.00 3.52
N CYS A 145 6.39 4.97 2.68
CA CYS A 145 6.28 5.09 1.23
C CYS A 145 5.17 4.18 0.72
N TYR A 146 4.11 4.77 0.15
CA TYR A 146 3.04 4.00 -0.49
C TYR A 146 3.47 3.46 -1.86
N LEU A 147 2.84 2.36 -2.25
CA LEU A 147 3.12 1.66 -3.49
C LEU A 147 1.98 1.87 -4.51
N GLU A 148 2.34 2.03 -5.78
CA GLU A 148 1.40 1.95 -6.89
C GLU A 148 1.61 0.61 -7.62
N CYS A 149 0.64 -0.28 -7.46
CA CYS A 149 0.77 -1.68 -7.83
C CYS A 149 -0.06 -2.01 -9.07
N GLU A 150 0.57 -2.47 -10.15
CA GLU A 150 -0.14 -3.15 -11.24
C GLU A 150 -0.50 -4.60 -10.89
N ILE A 151 0.21 -5.17 -9.93
CA ILE A 151 -0.01 -6.47 -9.29
C ILE A 151 0.45 -6.36 -7.85
N THR A 152 -0.14 -7.16 -6.94
CA THR A 152 0.26 -7.17 -5.53
C THR A 152 1.79 -7.29 -5.36
N PRO A 153 2.40 -6.56 -4.41
CA PRO A 153 3.80 -6.77 -4.01
C PRO A 153 4.00 -8.06 -3.21
N MET A 154 2.93 -8.57 -2.60
CA MET A 154 3.00 -9.70 -1.69
C MET A 154 3.13 -10.99 -2.47
N ARG A 155 4.12 -11.79 -2.08
CA ARG A 155 4.37 -13.11 -2.66
C ARG A 155 4.39 -14.16 -1.57
N ALA A 156 3.57 -15.20 -1.71
CA ALA A 156 3.67 -16.37 -0.86
C ALA A 156 4.77 -17.29 -1.38
N LEU A 157 5.80 -17.50 -0.58
CA LEU A 157 6.93 -18.38 -0.86
C LEU A 157 6.61 -19.84 -0.51
N ALA A 158 5.70 -20.05 0.44
CA ALA A 158 5.15 -21.35 0.78
C ALA A 158 3.68 -21.23 1.18
N ILE A 159 2.95 -22.34 1.02
CA ILE A 159 1.60 -22.53 1.51
C ILE A 159 1.54 -23.91 2.18
N GLU A 160 0.94 -23.97 3.36
CA GLU A 160 0.76 -25.21 4.10
C GLU A 160 -0.64 -25.28 4.69
N LEU A 161 -1.19 -26.50 4.75
CA LEU A 161 -2.47 -26.77 5.41
C LEU A 161 -2.16 -27.28 6.82
N VAL A 162 -2.45 -26.47 7.84
CA VAL A 162 -2.19 -26.80 9.25
C VAL A 162 -3.51 -26.73 10.01
N GLN A 163 -3.93 -27.85 10.63
CA GLN A 163 -5.16 -27.92 11.43
C GLN A 163 -6.38 -27.33 10.69
N GLU A 164 -6.51 -27.64 9.40
CA GLU A 164 -7.58 -27.18 8.52
C GLU A 164 -7.54 -25.71 8.08
N GLU A 165 -6.47 -24.98 8.39
CA GLU A 165 -6.24 -23.61 7.92
C GLU A 165 -5.04 -23.57 6.96
N PHE A 166 -5.18 -22.81 5.86
CA PHE A 166 -4.04 -22.50 5.02
C PHE A 166 -3.21 -21.37 5.63
N LYS A 167 -1.93 -21.63 5.86
CA LYS A 167 -0.94 -20.65 6.26
C LYS A 167 -0.02 -20.32 5.09
N LEU A 168 0.20 -19.03 4.88
CA LEU A 168 1.09 -18.49 3.86
C LEU A 168 2.38 -18.03 4.53
N GLN A 169 3.53 -18.40 3.98
CA GLN A 169 4.81 -17.76 4.31
C GLN A 169 5.10 -16.69 3.25
N LEU A 170 5.19 -15.43 3.66
CA LEU A 170 5.22 -14.27 2.80
C LEU A 170 6.65 -13.76 2.56
N ASN A 171 6.86 -13.00 1.48
CA ASN A 171 8.16 -12.39 1.15
C ASN A 171 8.65 -11.34 2.16
N ASN A 172 7.77 -10.83 3.01
CA ASN A 172 8.13 -9.98 4.15
C ASN A 172 8.52 -10.78 5.41
N GLN A 173 8.72 -12.10 5.28
CA GLN A 173 9.09 -13.03 6.35
C GLN A 173 7.99 -13.27 7.39
N GLN A 174 6.77 -12.78 7.16
CA GLN A 174 5.62 -13.02 8.02
C GLN A 174 4.86 -14.26 7.59
N THR A 175 4.16 -14.85 8.55
CA THR A 175 3.17 -15.90 8.28
C THR A 175 1.78 -15.32 8.48
N ASP A 176 0.84 -15.65 7.59
CA ASP A 176 -0.54 -15.23 7.73
C ASP A 176 -1.53 -16.29 7.27
N SER A 177 -2.78 -16.16 7.73
CA SER A 177 -3.89 -17.01 7.30
C SER A 177 -4.44 -16.55 5.96
N LEU A 178 -4.91 -17.51 5.16
CA LEU A 178 -5.57 -17.28 3.89
C LEU A 178 -7.11 -17.29 4.06
N ASP A 179 -7.80 -16.48 3.26
CA ASP A 179 -9.24 -16.58 3.03
C ASP A 179 -9.52 -17.76 2.08
N LEU A 180 -10.24 -18.77 2.58
CA LEU A 180 -10.43 -20.06 1.92
C LEU A 180 -11.24 -19.98 0.62
N ASP A 181 -12.02 -18.90 0.44
CA ASP A 181 -12.86 -18.70 -0.74
C ASP A 181 -12.21 -17.78 -1.79
N SER A 182 -10.94 -17.42 -1.59
CA SER A 182 -10.26 -16.37 -2.36
C SER A 182 -9.37 -16.86 -3.50
N PHE A 183 -9.31 -18.17 -3.76
CA PHE A 183 -8.42 -18.69 -4.80
C PHE A 183 -8.83 -18.21 -6.19
N ARG A 184 -7.87 -17.60 -6.88
CA ARG A 184 -8.07 -17.03 -8.21
C ARG A 184 -6.87 -17.32 -9.11
N ILE A 185 -7.10 -17.73 -10.35
CA ILE A 185 -6.08 -17.78 -11.39
C ILE A 185 -6.39 -16.73 -12.46
N ASP A 186 -5.38 -16.05 -12.95
CA ASP A 186 -5.52 -15.13 -14.08
C ASP A 186 -5.14 -15.77 -15.41
N LYS A 187 -5.36 -15.04 -16.51
CA LYS A 187 -5.00 -15.48 -17.87
C LYS A 187 -3.51 -15.76 -18.11
N LYS A 188 -2.62 -15.36 -17.20
CA LYS A 188 -1.18 -15.67 -17.26
C LYS A 188 -0.84 -16.86 -16.35
N GLU A 189 -1.84 -17.58 -15.88
CA GLU A 189 -1.71 -18.72 -14.98
C GLU A 189 -1.07 -18.37 -13.63
N ARG A 190 -1.11 -17.09 -13.24
CA ARG A 190 -0.69 -16.64 -11.91
C ARG A 190 -1.82 -16.92 -10.93
N CYS A 191 -1.48 -17.49 -9.77
CA CYS A 191 -2.46 -17.81 -8.73
C CYS A 191 -2.41 -16.76 -7.62
N PHE A 192 -3.57 -16.29 -7.21
CA PHE A 192 -3.79 -15.26 -6.21
C PHE A 192 -4.74 -15.75 -5.13
N VAL A 193 -4.54 -15.21 -3.95
CA VAL A 193 -5.33 -15.49 -2.74
C VAL A 193 -5.42 -14.20 -1.94
N LEU A 194 -6.43 -14.07 -1.08
CA LEU A 194 -6.52 -13.01 -0.08
C LEU A 194 -5.94 -13.53 1.24
N SER A 195 -4.99 -12.78 1.77
CA SER A 195 -4.48 -12.94 3.13
C SER A 195 -5.36 -12.15 4.09
N GLN A 196 -5.52 -12.66 5.32
CA GLN A 196 -6.34 -12.00 6.33
C GLN A 196 -5.79 -10.63 6.75
N THR A 197 -4.48 -10.41 6.61
CA THR A 197 -3.79 -9.21 7.08
C THR A 197 -3.16 -8.40 5.95
N TYR A 198 -2.65 -9.03 4.89
CA TYR A 198 -1.80 -8.42 3.86
C TYR A 198 -2.47 -8.27 2.49
N GLY A 199 -3.81 -8.30 2.44
CA GLY A 199 -4.57 -8.09 1.20
C GLY A 199 -4.34 -9.22 0.19
N GLU A 200 -4.33 -8.90 -1.10
CA GLU A 200 -4.06 -9.89 -2.15
C GLU A 200 -2.60 -10.36 -2.14
N VAL A 201 -2.37 -11.65 -2.34
CA VAL A 201 -1.05 -12.29 -2.37
C VAL A 201 -0.95 -13.16 -3.60
N MET A 202 0.16 -13.05 -4.34
CA MET A 202 0.46 -13.94 -5.46
C MET A 202 1.25 -15.15 -4.97
N LEU A 203 0.84 -16.36 -5.32
CA LEU A 203 1.60 -17.57 -5.02
C LEU A 203 2.83 -17.66 -5.93
N ALA A 204 4.00 -17.93 -5.35
CA ALA A 204 5.19 -18.31 -6.10
C ALA A 204 4.99 -19.65 -6.82
N ASP A 205 5.89 -20.00 -7.74
CA ASP A 205 5.73 -21.20 -8.57
C ASP A 205 5.62 -22.49 -7.75
N ALA A 206 6.50 -22.69 -6.76
CA ALA A 206 6.47 -23.88 -5.92
C ALA A 206 5.13 -24.08 -5.19
N PRO A 207 4.62 -23.11 -4.38
CA PRO A 207 3.32 -23.25 -3.74
C PRO A 207 2.16 -23.33 -4.74
N ARG A 208 2.25 -22.63 -5.88
CA ARG A 208 1.24 -22.71 -6.95
C ARG A 208 1.13 -24.11 -7.53
N PHE A 209 2.24 -24.72 -7.95
CA PHE A 209 2.22 -26.07 -8.51
C PHE A 209 1.81 -27.13 -7.49
N TRP A 210 2.23 -26.96 -6.24
CA TRP A 210 1.77 -27.83 -5.16
C TRP A 210 0.24 -27.77 -5.00
N LEU A 211 -0.35 -26.58 -5.05
CA LEU A 211 -1.80 -26.39 -4.96
C LEU A 211 -2.52 -27.01 -6.16
N LEU A 212 -1.99 -26.82 -7.38
CA LEU A 212 -2.56 -27.39 -8.61
C LEU A 212 -2.63 -28.93 -8.63
N ASN A 213 -1.77 -29.62 -7.88
CA ASN A 213 -1.86 -31.08 -7.72
C ASN A 213 -3.09 -31.54 -6.94
N HIS A 214 -3.82 -30.62 -6.32
CA HIS A 214 -5.04 -30.89 -5.57
C HIS A 214 -6.29 -30.41 -6.34
N LEU A 215 -6.15 -30.04 -7.61
CA LEU A 215 -7.28 -29.61 -8.43
C LEU A 215 -8.17 -30.80 -8.78
N ASP A 216 -9.48 -30.62 -8.69
CA ASP A 216 -10.46 -31.62 -9.10
C ASP A 216 -10.52 -31.78 -10.64
N GLU A 217 -11.22 -32.82 -11.11
CA GLU A 217 -11.36 -33.08 -12.54
C GLU A 217 -12.09 -31.96 -13.30
N SER A 218 -12.97 -31.20 -12.61
CA SER A 218 -13.67 -30.06 -13.22
C SER A 218 -12.80 -28.83 -13.38
N GLY A 219 -11.66 -28.77 -12.68
CA GLY A 219 -10.79 -27.60 -12.63
C GLY A 219 -11.36 -26.44 -11.83
N SER A 220 -12.42 -26.64 -11.05
CA SER A 220 -13.16 -25.57 -10.37
C SER A 220 -12.97 -25.57 -8.85
N TYR A 221 -12.37 -26.63 -8.29
CA TYR A 221 -12.12 -26.74 -6.86
C TYR A 221 -10.76 -27.33 -6.55
N PHE A 222 -10.14 -26.88 -5.46
CA PHE A 222 -9.07 -27.60 -4.80
C PHE A 222 -9.64 -28.56 -3.75
N VAL A 223 -9.18 -29.80 -3.73
CA VAL A 223 -9.69 -30.89 -2.90
C VAL A 223 -8.63 -31.34 -1.91
N PHE A 224 -8.95 -31.21 -0.62
CA PHE A 224 -8.10 -31.66 0.49
C PHE A 224 -8.93 -32.52 1.45
N GLY A 225 -8.78 -33.84 1.35
CA GLY A 225 -9.67 -34.78 2.02
C GLY A 225 -11.11 -34.61 1.52
N ASP A 226 -12.06 -34.41 2.42
CA ASP A 226 -13.48 -34.20 2.08
C ASP A 226 -13.83 -32.73 1.76
N ARG A 227 -12.85 -31.81 1.88
CA ARG A 227 -13.06 -30.38 1.70
C ARG A 227 -12.79 -29.93 0.27
N HIS A 228 -13.60 -28.97 -0.17
CA HIS A 228 -13.54 -28.36 -1.50
C HIS A 228 -13.40 -26.85 -1.33
N PHE A 229 -12.39 -26.27 -1.96
CA PHE A 229 -12.14 -24.84 -1.96
C PHE A 229 -12.35 -24.28 -3.36
N PRO A 230 -13.22 -23.27 -3.55
CA PRO A 230 -13.57 -22.78 -4.87
C PRO A 230 -12.37 -22.11 -5.54
N LEU A 231 -12.20 -22.37 -6.84
CA LEU A 231 -11.24 -21.71 -7.71
C LEU A 231 -11.96 -20.85 -8.73
N THR A 232 -11.58 -19.59 -8.82
CA THR A 232 -12.10 -18.66 -9.82
C THR A 232 -11.07 -18.33 -10.89
N PHE A 233 -11.55 -18.05 -12.11
CA PHE A 233 -10.70 -17.60 -13.22
C PHE A 233 -11.04 -16.15 -13.56
N SER A 234 -10.00 -15.33 -13.75
CA SER A 234 -10.12 -13.92 -14.11
C SER A 234 -9.53 -13.66 -15.49
N GLY A 235 -10.27 -12.89 -16.30
CA GLY A 235 -9.91 -12.55 -17.70
C GLY A 235 -8.92 -11.39 -17.84
#